data_AF-A0AAT9UWM4-F1
#
_entry.id   AF-A0AAT9UWM4-F1
#
_cell.length_a   1.000
_cell.length_b   1.000
_cell.length_c   1.000
_cell.angle_alpha   90.00
_cell.angle_beta   90.00
_cell.angle_gamma   90.00
#
_symmetry.space_group_name_H-M   'P 1'
#
loop_
_entity.id
_entity.type
_entity.pdbx_description
1 polymer ?
#
loop_
_entity_poly.entity_id
_entity_poly.type
_entity_poly.pdbx_seq_one_letter_code
_entity_poly.pdbx_strand_id
1 'polypeptide(L)'
;MNFVYFKAENHQQDNNTPINLVVEDVVLMRDGEVIAGLGDIKITRLPLYVYRAVPTGFRKIEYKMKTTSHRRILFSAGYLKTGAYYVETPDGEQTMNFNALSGLWTGVHEDEKIMDNHAFLNQGYAVLRPVPRVKKKRSELPR
;
A
#
# COMPACT_ATOMS: atom_id res chain seq x y z
N MET A 1 7.78 13.98 -3.32
CA MET A 1 7.66 12.54 -3.63
C MET A 1 6.27 12.07 -3.24
N ASN A 2 5.66 11.19 -4.04
CA ASN A 2 4.38 10.55 -3.75
C ASN A 2 4.62 9.11 -3.26
N PHE A 3 3.69 8.56 -2.48
CA PHE A 3 3.67 7.13 -2.16
C PHE A 3 2.64 6.44 -3.03
N VAL A 4 3.06 5.36 -3.70
CA VAL A 4 2.22 4.54 -4.57
C VAL A 4 2.24 3.10 -4.12
N TYR A 5 1.23 2.34 -4.54
CA TYR A 5 1.10 0.94 -4.23
C TYR A 5 0.92 0.10 -5.49
N PHE A 6 1.38 -1.14 -5.39
CA PHE A 6 0.89 -2.29 -6.15
C PHE A 6 0.15 -3.21 -5.17
N LYS A 7 -1.00 -3.73 -5.58
CA LYS A 7 -1.87 -4.54 -4.73
C LYS A 7 -2.34 -5.76 -5.50
N ALA A 8 -2.32 -6.91 -4.82
CA ALA A 8 -3.00 -8.12 -5.23
C ALA A 8 -4.13 -8.45 -4.24
N GLU A 9 -5.30 -8.82 -4.73
CA GLU A 9 -6.43 -9.28 -3.93
C GLU A 9 -7.29 -10.31 -4.66
N ASN A 10 -8.14 -11.03 -3.93
CA ASN A 10 -9.01 -12.05 -4.51
C ASN A 10 -10.34 -11.42 -4.97
N HIS A 11 -10.90 -11.90 -6.08
CA HIS A 11 -12.20 -11.45 -6.58
C HIS A 11 -13.36 -11.84 -5.63
N GLN A 12 -13.17 -12.88 -4.82
CA GLN A 12 -14.13 -13.32 -3.79
C GLN A 12 -13.42 -13.34 -2.44
N GLN A 13 -14.13 -12.96 -1.36
CA GLN A 13 -13.63 -12.87 0.03
C GLN A 13 -13.17 -14.20 0.65
N ASP A 14 -12.96 -15.26 -0.15
CA ASP A 14 -12.35 -16.50 0.32
C ASP A 14 -10.85 -16.31 0.51
N ASN A 15 -10.50 -15.76 1.66
CA ASN A 15 -9.13 -15.60 2.14
C ASN A 15 -8.52 -16.93 2.63
N ASN A 16 -9.29 -18.02 2.60
CA ASN A 16 -8.89 -19.31 3.17
C ASN A 16 -8.17 -20.24 2.17
N THR A 17 -8.06 -19.85 0.90
CA THR A 17 -7.32 -20.64 -0.09
C THR A 17 -5.83 -20.33 0.02
N PRO A 18 -4.95 -21.32 0.21
CA PRO A 18 -3.50 -21.10 0.13
C PRO A 18 -3.13 -20.57 -1.26
N ILE A 19 -2.34 -19.50 -1.29
CA ILE A 19 -1.90 -18.87 -2.53
C ILE A 19 -0.39 -19.00 -2.60
N ASN A 20 0.11 -19.43 -3.74
CA ASN A 20 1.54 -19.43 -4.05
C ASN A 20 1.69 -19.03 -5.51
N LEU A 21 1.75 -17.72 -5.75
CA LEU A 21 1.89 -17.14 -7.07
C LEU A 21 3.16 -16.31 -7.12
N VAL A 22 3.92 -16.44 -8.20
CA VAL A 22 5.01 -15.52 -8.53
C VAL A 22 4.55 -14.64 -9.68
N VAL A 23 4.72 -13.33 -9.50
CA VAL A 23 4.53 -12.33 -10.53
C VAL A 23 5.89 -11.72 -10.81
N GLU A 24 6.33 -11.78 -12.06
CA GLU A 24 7.68 -11.40 -12.48
C GLU A 24 7.69 -9.99 -13.07
N ASP A 25 8.84 -9.32 -12.97
CA ASP A 25 9.10 -8.03 -13.61
C ASP A 25 8.03 -6.96 -13.33
N VAL A 26 7.56 -6.86 -12.07
CA VAL A 26 6.53 -5.89 -11.72
C VAL A 26 7.13 -4.48 -11.75
N VAL A 27 6.55 -3.62 -12.58
CA VAL A 27 6.91 -2.20 -12.67
C VAL A 27 5.67 -1.33 -12.52
N LEU A 28 5.84 -0.20 -11.84
CA LEU A 28 4.86 0.87 -11.74
C LEU A 28 5.17 1.95 -12.76
N MET A 29 4.13 2.42 -13.43
CA MET A 29 4.23 3.40 -14.49
C MET A 29 3.34 4.61 -14.23
N ARG A 30 3.74 5.75 -14.79
CA ARG A 30 2.93 6.96 -14.90
C ARG A 30 3.26 7.62 -16.23
N ASP A 31 2.23 7.99 -16.97
CA ASP A 31 2.37 8.61 -18.31
C ASP A 31 3.20 7.76 -19.28
N GLY A 32 3.11 6.43 -19.18
CA GLY A 32 3.87 5.48 -20.01
C GLY A 32 5.32 5.26 -19.57
N GLU A 33 5.82 6.05 -18.61
CA GLU A 33 7.19 5.94 -18.08
C GLU A 33 7.23 5.07 -16.81
N VAL A 34 8.32 4.33 -16.63
CA VAL A 34 8.57 3.55 -15.41
C VAL A 34 8.99 4.49 -14.29
N ILE A 35 8.21 4.52 -13.20
CA ILE A 35 8.51 5.33 -12.01
C ILE A 35 9.03 4.51 -10.83
N ALA A 36 8.83 3.19 -10.85
CA ALA A 36 9.43 2.27 -9.88
C ALA A 36 9.46 0.83 -10.42
N GLY A 37 10.58 0.13 -10.20
CA GLY A 37 10.67 -1.32 -10.34
C GLY A 37 10.43 -2.00 -9.00
N LEU A 38 9.48 -2.94 -8.95
CA LEU A 38 9.24 -3.79 -7.79
C LEU A 38 9.92 -5.16 -7.93
N GLY A 39 10.28 -5.56 -9.15
CA GLY A 39 10.91 -6.83 -9.44
C GLY A 39 9.93 -8.00 -9.28
N ASP A 40 10.47 -9.16 -8.93
CA ASP A 40 9.67 -10.37 -8.76
C ASP A 40 8.98 -10.36 -7.39
N ILE A 41 7.66 -10.57 -7.41
CA ILE A 41 6.82 -10.55 -6.22
C ILE A 41 6.26 -11.95 -6.00
N LYS A 42 6.65 -12.57 -4.88
CA LYS A 42 6.03 -13.81 -4.40
C LYS A 42 4.81 -13.48 -3.53
N ILE A 43 3.66 -13.96 -3.96
CA ILE A 43 2.37 -13.78 -3.30
C ILE A 43 2.03 -15.07 -2.56
N THR A 44 2.14 -15.02 -1.23
CA THR A 44 1.81 -16.15 -0.33
C THR A 44 0.56 -15.90 0.51
N ARG A 45 0.10 -14.65 0.56
CA ARG A 45 -1.07 -14.20 1.33
C ARG A 45 -1.78 -13.09 0.59
N LEU A 46 -3.11 -13.06 0.69
CA LEU A 46 -3.94 -11.97 0.19
C LEU A 46 -4.75 -11.32 1.33
N PRO A 47 -5.02 -10.00 1.24
CA PRO A 47 -4.49 -9.08 0.23
C PRO A 47 -2.99 -8.84 0.45
N LEU A 48 -2.25 -8.67 -0.64
CA LEU A 48 -0.86 -8.21 -0.61
C LEU A 48 -0.82 -6.76 -1.05
N TYR A 49 -0.08 -5.94 -0.32
CA TYR A 49 0.27 -4.59 -0.75
C TYR A 49 1.79 -4.43 -0.77
N VAL A 50 2.29 -3.78 -1.82
CA VAL A 50 3.70 -3.41 -1.96
C VAL A 50 3.74 -1.92 -2.26
N TYR A 51 4.51 -1.16 -1.48
CA TYR A 51 4.55 0.30 -1.57
C TYR A 51 5.93 0.82 -1.96
N ARG A 52 5.94 1.97 -2.66
CA ARG A 52 7.14 2.70 -3.03
C ARG A 52 6.94 4.21 -2.96
N ALA A 53 7.98 4.92 -2.53
CA ALA A 53 8.09 6.34 -2.82
C ALA A 53 8.53 6.53 -4.27
N VAL A 54 7.89 7.48 -4.96
CA VAL A 54 8.16 7.83 -6.36
C VAL A 54 8.21 9.35 -6.52
N PRO A 55 8.79 9.88 -7.61
CA PRO A 55 8.74 11.31 -7.92
C PRO A 55 7.29 11.83 -7.94
N THR A 56 7.08 13.07 -7.51
CA THR A 56 5.74 13.69 -7.47
C THR A 56 5.08 13.73 -8.85
N GLY A 57 3.76 13.54 -8.91
CA GLY A 57 2.92 13.67 -10.11
C GLY A 57 1.48 13.24 -9.85
N PHE A 58 0.53 13.64 -10.71
CA PHE A 58 -0.91 13.52 -10.41
C PHE A 58 -1.67 12.61 -11.38
N ARG A 59 -0.97 12.02 -12.35
CA ARG A 59 -1.55 11.14 -13.37
C ARG A 59 -1.75 9.73 -12.81
N LYS A 60 -2.63 8.96 -13.45
CA LYS A 60 -2.97 7.60 -13.01
C LYS A 60 -1.71 6.74 -12.91
N ILE A 61 -1.63 5.93 -11.85
CA ILE A 61 -0.61 4.91 -11.71
C ILE A 61 -1.09 3.65 -12.43
N GLU A 62 -0.22 3.12 -13.27
CA GLU A 62 -0.41 1.89 -14.01
C GLU A 62 0.65 0.87 -13.60
N TYR A 63 0.47 -0.38 -13.98
CA TYR A 63 1.45 -1.44 -13.74
C TYR A 63 1.64 -2.30 -14.98
N LYS A 64 2.85 -2.84 -15.14
CA LYS A 64 3.16 -3.95 -16.04
C LYS A 64 3.80 -5.06 -15.23
N MET A 65 3.56 -6.28 -15.65
CA MET A 65 4.08 -7.48 -15.02
C MET A 65 4.00 -8.66 -15.99
N LYS A 66 4.77 -9.71 -15.72
CA LYS A 66 4.64 -11.02 -16.34
C LYS A 66 4.00 -11.97 -15.32
N THR A 67 2.99 -12.72 -15.75
CA THR A 67 2.33 -13.71 -14.89
C THR A 67 1.88 -14.90 -15.73
N THR A 68 1.97 -16.10 -15.17
CA THR A 68 1.46 -17.34 -15.77
C THR A 68 -0.07 -17.48 -15.67
N SER A 69 -0.77 -16.38 -15.39
CA SER A 69 -2.22 -16.23 -15.29
C SER A 69 -2.87 -16.96 -14.12
N HIS A 70 -3.50 -16.20 -13.22
CA HIS A 70 -4.45 -16.69 -12.23
C HIS A 70 -5.74 -15.89 -12.35
N ARG A 71 -6.80 -16.50 -12.92
CA ARG A 71 -8.09 -15.84 -13.24
C ARG A 71 -8.83 -15.22 -12.03
N ARG A 72 -8.39 -15.47 -10.79
CA ARG A 72 -9.09 -15.05 -9.56
C ARG A 72 -8.39 -13.91 -8.81
N ILE A 73 -7.15 -13.57 -9.15
CA ILE A 73 -6.39 -12.51 -8.47
C ILE A 73 -6.51 -11.22 -9.28
N LEU A 74 -6.99 -10.18 -8.61
CA LEU A 74 -7.09 -8.84 -9.13
C LEU A 74 -5.84 -8.06 -8.73
N PHE A 75 -5.24 -7.42 -9.73
CA PHE A 75 -4.08 -6.57 -9.54
C PHE A 75 -4.48 -5.11 -9.75
N SER A 76 -4.02 -4.24 -8.87
CA SER A 76 -4.25 -2.80 -8.98
C SER A 76 -3.03 -2.02 -8.54
N ALA A 77 -2.91 -0.80 -9.04
CA ALA A 77 -1.92 0.16 -8.59
C ALA A 77 -2.58 1.52 -8.38
N GLY A 78 -2.00 2.34 -7.52
CA GLY A 78 -2.58 3.63 -7.19
C GLY A 78 -1.75 4.45 -6.22
N TYR A 79 -2.23 5.65 -5.92
CA TYR A 79 -1.68 6.49 -4.87
C TYR A 79 -2.15 6.01 -3.50
N LEU A 80 -1.25 6.06 -2.53
CA LEU A 80 -1.59 5.93 -1.13
C LEU A 80 -2.56 7.06 -0.74
N LYS A 81 -3.64 6.72 -0.04
CA LYS A 81 -4.68 7.69 0.36
C LYS A 81 -4.45 8.15 1.79
N THR A 82 -4.97 9.31 2.15
CA THR A 82 -4.99 9.73 3.56
C THR A 82 -5.74 8.72 4.43
N GLY A 83 -5.14 8.34 5.55
CA GLY A 83 -5.73 7.43 6.53
C GLY A 83 -4.71 6.71 7.39
N ALA A 84 -5.22 5.82 8.26
CA ALA A 84 -4.41 4.97 9.12
C ALA A 84 -3.97 3.69 8.38
N TYR A 85 -2.73 3.27 8.64
CA TYR A 85 -2.09 2.10 8.06
C TYR A 85 -1.36 1.30 9.12
N TYR A 86 -1.37 -0.02 8.97
CA TYR A 86 -0.41 -0.87 9.65
C TYR A 86 0.94 -0.75 8.93
N VAL A 87 1.99 -0.47 9.69
CA VAL A 87 3.36 -0.21 9.23
C VAL A 87 4.29 -1.16 9.98
N GLU A 88 5.09 -1.89 9.24
CA GLU A 88 6.22 -2.65 9.79
C GLU A 88 7.37 -1.68 10.08
N THR A 89 7.91 -1.79 11.28
CA THR A 89 9.06 -1.02 11.75
C THR A 89 10.09 -1.97 12.37
N PRO A 90 11.33 -1.50 12.61
CA PRO A 90 12.33 -2.29 13.33
C PRO A 90 11.84 -2.81 14.70
N ASP A 91 10.90 -2.09 15.34
CA ASP A 91 10.35 -2.44 16.65
C ASP A 91 9.07 -3.30 16.57
N GLY A 92 8.59 -3.59 15.35
CA GLY A 92 7.40 -4.40 15.08
C GLY A 92 6.31 -3.70 14.27
N GLU A 93 5.15 -4.34 14.14
CA GLU A 93 3.98 -3.75 13.48
C GLU A 93 3.33 -2.69 14.39
N GLN A 94 3.24 -1.46 13.88
CA GLN A 94 2.53 -0.36 14.54
C GLN A 94 1.52 0.29 13.60
N THR A 95 0.61 1.11 14.15
CA THR A 95 -0.29 1.92 13.34
C THR A 95 0.31 3.30 13.12
N MET A 96 0.22 3.84 11.91
CA MET A 96 0.60 5.21 11.59
C MET A 96 -0.44 5.86 10.68
N ASN A 97 -0.59 7.17 10.79
CA ASN A 97 -1.44 7.96 9.91
C ASN A 97 -0.62 8.55 8.76
N PHE A 98 -1.11 8.41 7.53
CA PHE A 98 -0.56 9.06 6.36
C PHE A 98 -1.47 10.20 5.92
N ASN A 99 -0.90 11.36 5.61
CA ASN A 99 -1.60 12.48 5.01
C ASN A 99 -1.09 12.69 3.57
N ALA A 100 -1.92 12.31 2.59
CA ALA A 100 -1.58 12.39 1.17
C ALA A 100 -1.44 13.82 0.62
N LEU A 101 -2.00 14.84 1.30
CA LEU A 101 -1.82 16.24 0.91
C LEU A 101 -0.42 16.73 1.28
N SER A 102 0.02 16.42 2.50
CA SER A 102 1.35 16.83 3.00
C SER A 102 2.48 15.86 2.65
N GLY A 103 2.15 14.61 2.34
CA GLY A 103 3.12 13.52 2.19
C GLY A 103 3.81 13.11 3.51
N LEU A 104 3.17 13.41 4.65
CA LEU A 104 3.71 13.17 5.99
C LEU A 104 3.05 11.95 6.64
N TRP A 105 3.85 11.25 7.41
CA TRP A 105 3.48 10.19 8.32
C TRP A 105 3.53 10.72 9.74
N THR A 106 2.52 10.39 10.52
CA THR A 106 2.47 10.68 11.95
C THR A 106 2.13 9.41 12.71
N GLY A 107 2.64 9.30 13.94
CA GLY A 107 2.18 8.27 14.85
C GLY A 107 0.70 8.44 15.24
N VAL A 108 0.23 7.56 16.12
CA VAL A 108 -1.13 7.59 16.68
C VAL A 108 -1.22 8.56 17.86
N HIS A 109 -0.13 8.76 18.59
CA HIS A 109 -0.09 9.69 19.72
C HIS A 109 0.39 11.08 19.27
N GLU A 110 -0.18 12.16 19.85
CA GLU A 110 0.06 13.55 19.42
C GLU A 110 1.53 14.00 19.55
N ASP A 111 2.29 13.36 20.43
CA ASP A 111 3.73 13.61 20.62
C ASP A 111 4.63 12.75 19.70
N GLU A 112 4.04 11.92 18.83
CA GLU A 112 4.81 11.02 17.98
C GLU A 112 5.35 11.68 16.72
N LYS A 113 6.56 11.24 16.40
CA LYS A 113 7.44 11.68 15.31
C LYS A 113 6.68 11.90 14.00
N ILE A 114 6.69 13.15 13.52
CA ILE A 114 6.28 13.49 12.16
C ILE A 114 7.45 13.18 11.23
N MET A 115 7.19 12.45 10.15
CA MET A 115 8.22 12.09 9.17
C MET A 115 7.69 12.22 7.76
N ASP A 116 8.53 12.71 6.86
CA ASP A 116 8.24 12.66 5.43
C ASP A 116 8.52 11.25 4.86
N ASN A 117 8.20 11.08 3.58
CA ASN A 117 8.40 9.84 2.86
C ASN A 117 9.86 9.35 2.80
N HIS A 118 10.84 10.26 2.83
CA HIS A 118 12.26 9.91 2.80
C HIS A 118 12.72 9.41 4.17
N ALA A 119 12.37 10.13 5.24
CA ALA A 119 12.62 9.74 6.61
C ALA A 119 11.91 8.43 6.99
N PHE A 120 10.70 8.19 6.46
CA PHE A 120 9.98 6.93 6.62
C PHE A 120 10.78 5.74 6.06
N LEU A 121 11.25 5.85 4.82
CA LEU A 121 12.04 4.79 4.19
C LEU A 121 13.40 4.59 4.84
N ASN A 122 14.09 5.67 5.23
CA ASN A 122 15.41 5.58 5.87
C ASN A 122 15.36 4.96 7.27
N GLN A 123 14.22 5.02 7.95
CA GLN A 123 14.00 4.29 9.20
C GLN A 123 13.66 2.81 8.99
N GLY A 124 13.64 2.34 7.74
CA GLY A 124 13.31 0.96 7.39
C GLY A 124 11.81 0.66 7.50
N TYR A 125 10.95 1.68 7.50
CA TYR A 125 9.52 1.47 7.67
C TYR A 125 8.88 1.00 6.35
N ALA A 126 7.91 0.10 6.45
CA ALA A 126 7.18 -0.42 5.30
C ALA A 126 5.68 -0.48 5.58
N VAL A 127 4.86 0.04 4.66
CA VAL A 127 3.40 -0.06 4.80
C VAL A 127 2.97 -1.48 4.51
N LEU A 128 2.21 -2.09 5.43
CA LEU A 128 1.68 -3.43 5.29
C LEU A 128 0.30 -3.41 4.64
N ARG A 129 -0.65 -2.66 5.22
CA ARG A 129 -2.05 -2.59 4.75
C ARG A 129 -2.79 -1.41 5.37
N PRO A 130 -3.83 -0.86 4.70
CA PRO A 130 -4.70 0.12 5.33
C PRO A 130 -5.43 -0.48 6.54
N VAL A 131 -5.59 0.31 7.60
CA VAL A 131 -6.49 -0.04 8.70
C VAL A 131 -7.92 0.00 8.17
N PRO A 132 -8.72 -1.08 8.31
CA PRO A 132 -10.10 -1.07 7.87
C PRO A 132 -10.85 0.08 8.55
N ARG A 133 -11.48 0.94 7.75
CA ARG A 133 -12.37 1.97 8.30
C ARG A 133 -13.53 1.24 8.98
N VAL A 134 -13.57 1.23 10.31
CA VAL A 134 -14.75 0.82 11.05
C VAL A 134 -15.85 1.81 10.65
N LYS A 135 -16.79 1.36 9.82
CA LYS A 135 -17.99 2.15 9.55
C LYS A 135 -18.75 2.21 10.87
N LYS A 136 -18.58 3.29 11.64
CA LYS A 136 -19.49 3.58 12.76
C LYS A 136 -20.90 3.59 12.17
N LYS A 137 -21.78 2.73 12.69
CA LYS A 137 -23.18 2.73 12.28
C LYS A 137 -23.73 4.11 12.61
N ARG A 138 -24.50 4.69 11.69
CA ARG A 138 -25.14 6.01 11.82
C ARG A 138 -26.03 6.11 13.08
N SER A 139 -26.33 4.99 13.75
CA SER A 139 -27.07 4.88 15.00
C SER A 139 -26.30 5.27 16.27
N GLU A 140 -24.99 5.49 16.19
CA GLU A 140 -24.14 5.80 17.37
C GLU A 140 -23.66 7.27 17.40
N LEU A 141 -24.17 8.11 16.50
CA LEU A 141 -23.92 9.55 16.56
C LEU A 141 -24.96 10.18 17.50
N PRO A 142 -24.56 10.90 18.56
CA PRO A 142 -25.50 11.65 19.37
C PRO A 142 -26.21 12.69 18.49
N ARG A 143 -27.53 12.79 18.67
CA ARG A 143 -28.37 13.80 18.00
C ARG A 143 -28.03 15.20 18.48
#